data_AF-A0AB39YMY5-F1
#
_entry.id   AF-A0AB39YMY5-F1
#
_cell.length_a   1.000
_cell.length_b   1.000
_cell.length_c   1.000
_cell.angle_alpha   90.00
_cell.angle_beta   90.00
_cell.angle_gamma   90.00
#
_symmetry.space_group_name_H-M   'P 1'
#
loop_
_entity.id
_entity.type
_entity.pdbx_description
1 polymer ?
#
loop_
_entity_poly.entity_id
_entity_poly.type
_entity_poly.pdbx_seq_one_letter_code
_entity_poly.pdbx_strand_id
1 'polypeptide(L)' 'MQTNMRILNPSRKKNRPGSVFALQMPDGLFSFGRLVNTDANAGFGPGAQLIYLFKDRSESKNVANER' A
#
# COMPACT_ATOMS: atom_id res chain seq x y z
N MET A 1 -11.84 -5.43 -18.90
CA MET A 1 -10.79 -5.71 -17.90
C MET A 1 -11.09 -4.90 -16.65
N GLN A 2 -11.40 -5.55 -15.52
CA GLN A 2 -11.63 -4.88 -14.25
C GLN A 2 -10.32 -4.93 -13.45
N THR A 3 -9.80 -3.77 -13.04
CA THR A 3 -8.55 -3.72 -12.28
C THR A 3 -8.83 -4.17 -10.84
N ASN A 4 -8.17 -5.23 -10.39
CA ASN A 4 -8.38 -5.79 -9.04
C ASN A 4 -8.02 -4.80 -7.92
N MET A 5 -7.16 -3.81 -8.19
CA MET A 5 -6.78 -2.74 -7.25
C MET A 5 -6.47 -1.45 -8.02
N ARG A 6 -7.11 -0.34 -7.65
CA ARG A 6 -6.87 0.97 -8.27
C ARG A 6 -5.84 1.77 -7.47
N ILE A 7 -4.75 2.16 -8.13
CA ILE A 7 -3.76 3.11 -7.59
C ILE A 7 -4.38 4.50 -7.54
N LEU A 8 -4.36 5.13 -6.37
CA LEU A 8 -4.99 6.46 -6.15
C LEU A 8 -4.14 7.60 -6.71
N ASN A 9 -2.87 7.65 -6.33
CA ASN A 9 -1.92 8.69 -6.71
C ASN A 9 -0.59 8.04 -7.08
N PRO A 10 -0.29 7.86 -8.37
CA PRO A 10 1.02 7.39 -8.81
C PRO A 10 2.12 8.34 -8.31
N SER A 11 3.17 7.77 -7.73
CA SER A 11 4.35 8.51 -7.29
C SER A 11 5.60 7.86 -7.85
N ARG A 12 6.57 8.67 -8.24
CA ARG A 12 7.91 8.23 -8.67
C ARG A 12 8.94 8.32 -7.55
N LYS A 13 8.55 8.78 -6.36
CA LYS A 13 9.45 8.87 -5.21
C LYS A 13 9.85 7.46 -4.78
N LYS A 14 11.13 7.27 -4.46
CA LYS A 14 11.61 6.00 -3.91
C LYS A 14 10.85 5.70 -2.61
N ASN A 15 10.30 4.50 -2.54
CA ASN A 15 9.62 4.01 -1.35
C ASN A 15 10.59 3.94 -0.17
N ARG A 16 10.11 4.27 1.04
CA ARG A 16 10.89 4.22 2.28
C ARG A 16 10.20 3.31 3.29
N PRO A 17 10.93 2.45 4.03
CA PRO A 17 10.35 1.72 5.15
C PRO A 17 9.57 2.65 6.08
N GLY A 18 8.43 2.17 6.56
CA GLY A 18 7.48 2.93 7.38
C GLY A 18 6.44 3.72 6.58
N SER A 19 6.61 3.90 5.26
CA SER A 19 5.64 4.63 4.42
C SER A 19 4.28 3.92 4.41
N VAL A 20 3.21 4.70 4.49
CA VAL A 20 1.83 4.20 4.38
C VAL A 20 1.32 4.45 2.95
N PHE A 21 0.57 3.49 2.41
CA PHE A 21 -0.11 3.63 1.13
C PHE A 21 -1.58 3.22 1.25
N ALA A 22 -2.38 3.69 0.31
CA ALA A 22 -3.80 3.38 0.21
C ALA A 22 -4.14 2.91 -1.22
N LEU A 23 -5.01 1.91 -1.31
CA LEU A 23 -5.50 1.32 -2.55
C LEU A 23 -7.03 1.30 -2.51
N GLN A 24 -7.69 1.58 -3.64
CA GLN A 24 -9.12 1.35 -3.75
C GLN A 24 -9.39 -0.04 -4.32
N MET A 25 -10.23 -0.79 -3.62
CA MET A 25 -10.62 -2.15 -3.94
C MET A 25 -11.84 -2.17 -4.88
N PRO A 26 -12.17 -3.31 -5.49
CA PRO A 26 -13.31 -3.40 -6.43
C PRO A 26 -14.67 -3.16 -5.78
N ASP A 27 -14.78 -3.34 -4.45
CA ASP A 27 -15.96 -3.03 -3.64
C ASP A 27 -16.11 -1.53 -3.33
N GLY A 28 -15.18 -0.68 -3.80
CA GLY A 28 -15.16 0.75 -3.58
C GLY A 28 -14.49 1.19 -2.27
N LEU A 29 -14.21 0.26 -1.35
CA LEU A 29 -13.55 0.54 -0.08
C LEU A 29 -12.05 0.75 -0.25
N PHE A 30 -11.45 1.43 0.72
CA PHE A 30 -10.03 1.68 0.79
C PHE A 30 -9.34 0.68 1.71
N SER A 31 -8.33 0.00 1.17
CA SER A 31 -7.37 -0.78 1.96
C SER A 31 -6.11 0.03 2.17
N PHE A 32 -5.53 -0.10 3.36
CA PHE A 32 -4.29 0.57 3.73
C PHE A 32 -3.20 -0.47 3.98
N GLY A 33 -1.96 -0.06 3.78
CA GLY A 33 -0.82 -0.87 4.17
C GLY A 33 0.38 -0.04 4.54
N ARG A 34 1.34 -0.69 5.18
CA ARG A 34 2.62 -0.11 5.58
C ARG A 34 3.74 -0.88 4.91
N LEU A 35 4.66 -0.14 4.32
CA LEU A 35 5.91 -0.71 3.82
C LEU A 35 6.80 -1.03 5.01
N VAL A 36 7.15 -2.30 5.17
CA VAL A 36 7.97 -2.79 6.27
C VAL A 36 9.45 -2.78 5.89
N ASN A 37 9.77 -3.30 4.71
CA ASN A 37 11.16 -3.41 4.23
C ASN A 37 11.20 -3.23 2.71
N THR A 38 12.17 -2.47 2.20
CA THR A 38 12.41 -2.26 0.76
C THR A 38 13.44 -3.22 0.17
N ASP A 39 14.17 -3.91 1.03
CA ASP A 39 15.31 -4.76 0.71
C ASP A 39 15.04 -6.18 1.23
N ALA A 40 13.77 -6.60 1.23
CA ALA A 40 13.40 -7.95 1.62
C ALA A 40 13.98 -8.97 0.63
N ASN A 41 14.44 -10.10 1.17
CA ASN A 41 14.85 -11.24 0.36
C ASN A 41 13.71 -12.26 0.32
N ALA A 42 13.07 -12.41 -0.83
CA ALA A 42 11.95 -13.32 -1.05
C ALA A 42 12.29 -14.46 -2.02
N GLY A 43 13.57 -14.69 -2.32
CA GLY A 43 14.03 -15.74 -3.23
C GLY A 43 13.80 -15.46 -4.73
N PHE A 44 13.06 -14.42 -5.08
CA PHE A 44 12.81 -14.01 -6.47
C PHE A 44 13.35 -12.60 -6.74
N GLY A 45 14.47 -12.53 -7.44
CA GLY A 45 15.08 -11.29 -7.91
C GLY A 45 15.69 -10.41 -6.81
N PRO A 46 16.52 -9.42 -7.20
CA PRO A 46 17.06 -8.45 -6.25
C PRO A 46 15.99 -7.43 -5.86
N GLY A 47 15.76 -7.27 -4.55
CA GLY A 47 14.93 -6.24 -3.96
C GLY A 47 13.43 -6.56 -4.01
N ALA A 48 12.91 -7.11 -2.91
CA ALA A 48 11.46 -7.24 -2.70
C ALA A 48 10.97 -6.20 -1.68
N GLN A 49 9.71 -5.79 -1.85
CA GLN A 49 9.03 -4.93 -0.88
C GLN A 49 8.16 -5.79 0.03
N LEU A 50 8.52 -5.83 1.32
CA LEU A 50 7.67 -6.43 2.33
C LEU A 50 6.63 -5.40 2.78
N ILE A 51 5.37 -5.75 2.62
CA ILE A 51 4.23 -4.89 2.90
C ILE A 51 3.32 -5.59 3.90
N TYR A 52 2.90 -4.86 4.94
CA TYR A 52 1.81 -5.27 5.81
C TYR A 52 0.51 -4.63 5.34
N LEU A 53 -0.55 -5.42 5.14
CA LEU A 53 -1.89 -4.94 4.83
C LEU A 53 -2.73 -4.95 6.10
N PHE A 54 -3.36 -3.82 6.40
CA PHE A 54 -4.31 -3.75 7.51
C PHE A 54 -5.57 -4.53 7.15
N LYS A 55 -6.13 -5.23 8.15
CA LYS A 55 -7.37 -6.02 7.97
C LYS A 55 -8.57 -5.11 7.76
N ASP A 56 -8.59 -3.98 8.46
CA ASP A 56 -9.69 -3.03 8.41
C ASP A 56 -9.63 -2.21 7.13
N ARG A 57 -10.81 -1.99 6.54
CA ARG A 57 -11.02 -1.16 5.35
C ARG A 57 -11.85 0.06 5.74
N SER A 58 -11.72 1.13 4.96
CA SER A 58 -12.41 2.39 5.21
C SER A 58 -13.22 2.82 3.99
N GLU A 59 -14.31 3.55 4.22
CA GLU A 59 -15.04 4.28 3.16
C GLU A 59 -14.30 5.54 2.70
N SER A 60 -13.33 6.02 3.48
CA SER A 60 -12.53 7.21 3.19
C SER A 60 -11.06 6.88 3.04
N LYS A 61 -10.40 7.53 2.06
CA LYS A 61 -8.96 7.40 1.80
C LYS A 61 -8.07 8.18 2.79
N ASN A 62 -8.66 9.00 3.66
CA ASN A 62 -7.90 9.85 4.56
C ASN A 62 -7.48 9.04 5.79
N VAL A 63 -6.17 8.89 5.98
CA VAL A 63 -5.62 8.45 7.27
C VAL A 63 -5.81 9.63 8.23
N ALA A 64 -6.45 9.41 9.37
CA ALA A 64 -6.50 10.43 10.41
C ALA A 64 -5.05 10.72 10.84
N ASN A 65 -4.53 11.89 10.49
CA ASN A 65 -3.25 12.34 11.02
C ASN A 65 -3.42 12.51 12.53
N GLU A 66 -2.81 11.64 13.33
CA GLU A 66 -2.54 11.95 14.73
C GLU A 66 -1.70 13.24 14.75
N ARG A 67 -2.22 14.25 15.43
CA ARG A 67 -1.53 15.52 15.70
C ARG A 67 -0.58 15.35 16.87
#